data_AF-A0A951HWX9-F1
#
_entry.id   AF-A0A951HWX9-F1
#
_cell.length_a   1.000
_cell.length_b   1.000
_cell.length_c   1.000
_cell.angle_alpha   90.00
_cell.angle_beta   90.00
_cell.angle_gamma   90.00
#
_symmetry.space_group_name_H-M   'P 1'
#
loop_
_entity.id
_entity.type
_entity.pdbx_description
1 polymer ?
#
loop_
_entity_poly.entity_id
_entity_poly.type
_entity_poly.pdbx_seq_one_letter_code
_entity_poly.pdbx_strand_id
1 'polypeptide(L)' 'MKLFHGTDNAKIARPTVLTLGVFDGLHLGHQLIMRTVVERARSLGA' A
#
# COMPACT_ATOMS: atom_id res chain seq x y z
N MET A 1 -2.31 -9.79 5.63
CA MET A 1 -1.44 -8.61 5.77
C MET A 1 -0.08 -9.07 6.28
N LYS A 2 1.03 -8.52 5.77
CA LYS A 2 2.37 -8.72 6.33
C LYS A 2 2.82 -7.39 6.93
N LEU A 3 3.45 -7.41 8.09
CA LEU A 3 3.99 -6.22 8.75
C LEU A 3 5.51 -6.26 8.67
N PHE A 4 6.12 -5.14 8.29
CA PHE A 4 7.56 -4.98 8.19
C PHE A 4 7.98 -3.78 9.06
N HIS A 5 9.04 -3.93 9.84
CA HIS A 5 9.64 -2.85 10.60
C HIS A 5 10.94 -2.44 9.90
N GLY A 6 11.03 -1.17 9.52
CA GLY A 6 12.10 -0.67 8.67
C GLY A 6 11.98 -1.13 7.21
N THR A 7 12.83 -0.60 6.35
CA THR A 7 12.82 -0.86 4.90
C THR A 7 13.60 -2.10 4.50
N ASP A 8 14.63 -2.46 5.26
CA ASP A 8 15.57 -3.54 4.89
C ASP A 8 14.90 -4.91 4.79
N ASN A 9 13.80 -5.10 5.50
CA ASN A 9 13.05 -6.35 5.51
C ASN A 9 11.83 -6.37 4.59
N ALA A 10 11.57 -5.31 3.81
CA ALA A 10 10.37 -5.20 2.98
C ALA A 10 10.29 -6.27 1.86
N LYS A 11 11.43 -6.85 1.46
CA LYS A 11 11.55 -7.96 0.48
C LYS A 11 10.64 -7.78 -0.74
N ILE A 12 10.66 -6.59 -1.34
CA ILE A 12 9.84 -6.25 -2.51
C ILE A 12 10.45 -6.95 -3.74
N ALA A 13 9.89 -8.11 -4.10
CA ALA A 13 10.42 -8.98 -5.16
C ALA A 13 9.71 -8.81 -6.53
N ARG A 14 8.66 -7.99 -6.59
CA ARG A 14 7.84 -7.74 -7.79
C ARG A 14 7.43 -6.27 -7.88
N PRO A 15 7.07 -5.75 -9.07
CA PRO A 15 6.49 -4.42 -9.19
C PRO A 15 5.38 -4.23 -8.16
N THR A 16 5.40 -3.12 -7.41
CA THR A 16 4.51 -2.90 -6.28
C THR A 16 3.95 -1.49 -6.34
N VAL A 17 2.63 -1.37 -6.18
CA VAL A 17 1.96 -0.08 -5.98
C VAL A 17 1.85 0.15 -4.48
N LEU A 18 2.34 1.30 -4.00
CA LEU A 18 2.35 1.65 -2.59
C LEU A 18 1.83 3.07 -2.36
N THR A 19 1.35 3.31 -1.14
CA THR A 19 1.04 4.63 -0.62
C THR A 19 1.80 4.84 0.69
N LEU A 20 2.16 6.09 0.99
CA LEU A 20 2.92 6.49 2.17
C LEU A 20 2.11 7.51 2.95
N GLY A 21 2.02 7.32 4.26
CA GLY A 21 1.27 8.18 5.16
C GLY A 21 1.23 7.59 6.56
N VAL A 22 0.86 8.42 7.54
CA VAL A 22 0.68 7.97 8.93
C VAL A 22 -0.53 7.03 9.04
N PHE A 23 -1.56 7.24 8.20
CA PHE A 23 -2.78 6.42 8.13
C PHE A 23 -3.51 6.17 9.46
N ASP A 24 -3.35 7.08 10.43
CA ASP A 24 -4.05 6.98 11.70
C ASP A 24 -5.56 7.21 11.51
N GLY A 25 -6.38 6.44 12.25
CA GLY A 25 -7.84 6.52 12.25
C GLY A 25 -8.57 6.06 10.97
N LEU A 26 -7.87 5.75 9.86
CA LEU A 26 -8.44 5.21 8.60
C LEU A 26 -9.82 5.80 8.18
N HIS A 27 -9.98 7.12 8.27
CA HIS A 27 -11.19 7.83 7.86
C HIS A 27 -11.43 7.75 6.34
N LEU A 28 -12.54 8.32 5.86
CA LEU A 28 -12.97 8.23 4.45
C LEU A 28 -11.88 8.61 3.44
N GLY A 29 -11.08 9.65 3.74
CA GLY A 29 -9.92 10.03 2.91
C GLY A 29 -8.87 8.92 2.78
N HIS A 30 -8.49 8.27 3.89
CA HIS A 30 -7.55 7.14 3.86
C HIS A 30 -8.15 5.94 3.11
N GLN A 31 -9.44 5.69 3.28
CA GLN A 31 -10.12 4.61 2.56
C GLN A 31 -10.11 4.84 1.04
N LEU A 32 -10.27 6.09 0.59
CA LEU A 32 -10.16 6.43 -0.83
C LEU A 32 -8.76 6.16 -1.38
N ILE A 33 -7.71 6.52 -0.63
CA ILE A 33 -6.32 6.24 -1.00
C ILE A 33 -6.10 4.73 -1.12
N MET A 34 -6.58 3.95 -0.14
CA MET A 34 -6.48 2.49 -0.14
C MET A 34 -7.17 1.85 -1.35
N ARG A 35 -8.38 2.31 -1.70
CA ARG A 35 -9.09 1.85 -2.91
C ARG A 35 -8.27 2.14 -4.18
N THR A 36 -7.75 3.36 -4.29
CA THR A 36 -6.97 3.79 -5.45
C THR A 36 -5.72 2.93 -5.67
N VAL A 37 -4.95 2.63 -4.62
CA VAL A 37 -3.74 1.79 -4.77
C VAL A 37 -4.06 0.34 -5.11
N VAL A 38 -5.15 -0.22 -4.56
CA VAL A 38 -5.60 -1.58 -4.87
C VAL A 38 -6.06 -1.69 -6.32
N GLU A 39 -6.88 -0.74 -6.79
CA GLU A 39 -7.35 -0.69 -8.18
C GLU A 39 -6.17 -0.55 -9.15
N ARG A 40 -5.21 0.34 -8.83
CA ARG A 40 -4.02 0.52 -9.66
C ARG A 40 -3.16 -0.75 -9.70
N ALA A 41 -2.93 -1.40 -8.55
CA ALA A 41 -2.19 -2.66 -8.50
C ALA A 41 -2.83 -3.73 -9.39
N ARG A 42 -4.16 -3.89 -9.31
CA ARG A 42 -4.91 -4.81 -10.18
C ARG A 42 -4.75 -4.49 -11.65
N SER A 43 -4.85 -3.22 -12.04
CA SER A 43 -4.72 -2.79 -13.45
C SER A 43 -3.33 -3.07 -14.04
N LEU A 44 -2.30 -3.10 -13.18
CA LEU A 44 -0.91 -3.31 -13.57
C LEU A 44 -0.45 -4.77 -13.41
N GLY A 45 -1.29 -5.66 -12.87
CA GLY A 45 -0.87 -7.02 -12.51
C GLY A 45 0.22 -7.05 -11.42
N ALA A 46 0.26 -6.03 -10.58
CA ALA A 46 1.28 -5.81 -9.54
C ALA A 46 0.99 -6.53 -8.22
#